data_AF-A0A3D1QWT8-F1
#
_entry.id   AF-A0A3D1QWT8-F1
#
_cell.length_a   1.000
_cell.length_b   1.000
_cell.length_c   1.000
_cell.angle_alpha   90.00
_cell.angle_beta   90.00
_cell.angle_gamma   90.00
#
_symmetry.space_group_name_H-M   'P 1'
#
loop_
_entity.id
_entity.type
_entity.pdbx_description
1 polymer ?
#
loop_
_entity_poly.entity_id
_entity_poly.type
_entity_poly.pdbx_seq_one_letter_code
_entity_poly.pdbx_strand_id
1 'polypeptide(L)'
;MPDDTKPRQPPEPQPRSVPPRPRVKLTIDDREVEVDAGTNLLEAARAIGVQIPHYCYHPRLSITASCRMCLVEASNSPKPVPACQMPATECLVVQTRSAIVKEAQRATLEFLLLNHPVDCAVCDQAGECKLQDYYQEHDAQPSRLAGPKIQKEKRRVLGPLVTLDQERCILCTRCVRFMREVAGEPQLGVFGRGSHEAIDTFPDKPLDSNYAGNTVDLCPVGALTNSDFRFTARAFFLTATPSVCTGCARGCSVWLDHFNGETYRYRPRENVAVNGPWMCDVGRLSYKPLVHDR
;
A
#
# COMPACT_ATOMS: atom_id res chain seq x y z
N MET A 1 21.88 33.55 44.60
CA MET A 1 20.43 33.43 44.38
C MET A 1 20.23 32.78 43.03
N PRO A 2 19.71 31.55 42.96
CA PRO A 2 19.43 30.91 41.68
C PRO A 2 18.21 31.57 41.04
N ASP A 3 18.31 31.75 39.73
CA ASP A 3 17.39 32.48 38.86
C ASP A 3 16.11 31.66 38.60
N ASP A 4 15.03 32.02 39.29
CA ASP A 4 13.71 31.39 39.29
C ASP A 4 12.78 31.94 38.17
N THR A 5 13.31 32.21 36.97
CA THR A 5 12.53 32.83 35.88
C THR A 5 12.35 31.98 34.61
N LYS A 6 12.31 30.65 34.73
CA LYS A 6 11.78 29.80 33.64
C LYS A 6 10.30 29.43 33.88
N PRO A 7 9.37 29.79 32.97
CA PRO A 7 8.01 29.30 33.03
C PRO A 7 8.00 27.77 32.93
N ARG A 8 7.38 27.08 33.90
CA ARG A 8 7.17 25.63 33.85
C ARG A 8 6.30 25.30 32.63
N GLN A 9 6.82 24.48 31.72
CA GLN A 9 6.01 23.93 30.63
C GLN A 9 4.83 23.16 31.21
N PRO A 10 3.61 23.30 30.64
CA PRO A 10 2.49 22.48 31.04
C PRO A 10 2.81 21.01 30.77
N PRO A 11 2.35 20.08 31.63
CA PRO A 11 2.59 18.66 31.44
C PRO A 11 2.02 18.21 30.08
N GLU A 12 2.79 17.38 29.37
CA GLU A 12 2.36 16.81 28.09
C GLU A 12 1.00 16.09 28.26
N PRO A 13 0.06 16.28 27.33
CA PRO A 13 -1.21 15.58 27.38
C PRO A 13 -0.96 14.08 27.24
N GLN A 14 -1.24 13.34 28.32
CA GLN A 14 -1.16 11.88 28.29
C GLN A 14 -2.08 11.34 27.19
N PRO A 15 -1.64 10.34 26.40
CA PRO A 15 -2.48 9.75 25.37
C PRO A 15 -3.75 9.20 26.02
N ARG A 16 -4.89 9.76 25.65
CA ARG A 16 -6.20 9.30 26.13
C ARG A 16 -6.35 7.82 25.74
N SER A 17 -6.36 6.94 26.74
CA SER A 17 -6.62 5.51 26.54
C SER A 17 -8.01 5.35 25.92
N VAL A 18 -8.06 4.86 24.68
CA VAL A 18 -9.32 4.51 24.03
C VAL A 18 -9.95 3.39 24.87
N PRO A 19 -11.21 3.53 25.35
CA PRO A 19 -11.84 2.49 26.14
C PRO A 19 -11.89 1.19 25.34
N PRO A 20 -11.67 0.01 25.98
CA PRO A 20 -11.68 -1.26 25.29
C PRO A 20 -13.05 -1.46 24.63
N ARG A 21 -13.03 -1.79 23.34
CA ARG A 21 -14.25 -2.07 22.58
C ARG A 21 -14.82 -3.41 23.04
N PRO A 22 -16.15 -3.61 22.98
CA PRO A 22 -16.72 -4.93 23.22
C PRO A 22 -16.13 -5.92 22.22
N ARG A 23 -15.84 -7.14 22.64
CA ARG A 23 -15.29 -8.18 21.78
C ARG A 23 -16.40 -8.99 21.13
N VAL A 24 -16.15 -9.44 19.91
CA VAL A 24 -17.06 -10.28 19.12
C VAL A 24 -16.35 -11.57 18.73
N LYS A 25 -17.09 -12.67 18.80
CA LYS A 25 -16.61 -14.00 18.43
C LYS A 25 -17.17 -14.42 17.07
N LEU A 26 -16.29 -14.86 16.18
CA LEU A 26 -16.63 -15.36 14.85
C LEU A 26 -15.77 -16.57 14.48
N THR A 27 -16.15 -17.27 13.42
CA THR A 27 -15.43 -18.44 12.91
C THR A 27 -14.89 -18.12 11.51
N ILE A 28 -13.59 -18.31 11.28
CA ILE A 28 -12.94 -18.12 9.98
C ILE A 28 -12.22 -19.42 9.62
N ASP A 29 -12.58 -20.05 8.50
CA ASP A 29 -12.01 -21.35 8.06
C ASP A 29 -11.98 -22.39 9.20
N ASP A 30 -13.13 -22.59 9.86
CA ASP A 30 -13.35 -23.50 10.98
C ASP A 30 -12.55 -23.19 12.27
N ARG A 31 -11.91 -22.02 12.34
CA ARG A 31 -11.17 -21.56 13.51
C ARG A 31 -11.92 -20.41 14.17
N GLU A 32 -12.19 -20.56 15.47
CA GLU A 32 -12.76 -19.47 16.26
C GLU A 32 -11.74 -18.35 16.46
N VAL A 33 -12.20 -17.11 16.32
CA VAL A 33 -11.42 -15.90 16.57
C VAL A 33 -12.27 -14.90 17.34
N GLU A 34 -11.62 -14.19 18.26
CA GLU A 34 -12.22 -13.14 19.06
C GLU A 34 -11.49 -11.83 18.78
N VAL A 35 -12.22 -10.81 18.34
CA VAL A 35 -11.66 -9.50 17.98
C VAL A 35 -12.50 -8.36 18.55
N ASP A 36 -11.93 -7.17 18.61
CA ASP A 36 -12.67 -5.97 18.98
C ASP A 36 -13.80 -5.69 17.97
N ALA A 37 -14.96 -5.29 18.47
CA ALA A 37 -16.09 -4.91 17.64
C ALA A 37 -15.71 -3.81 16.63
N GLY A 38 -16.17 -3.98 15.39
CA GLY A 38 -15.84 -3.10 14.28
C GLY A 38 -14.50 -3.40 13.60
N THR A 39 -13.73 -4.39 14.08
CA THR A 39 -12.62 -4.97 13.30
C THR A 39 -13.19 -5.56 12.02
N ASN A 40 -12.58 -5.27 10.88
CA ASN A 40 -13.02 -5.86 9.60
C ASN A 40 -12.56 -7.32 9.48
N LEU A 41 -13.20 -8.10 8.60
CA LEU A 41 -12.89 -9.52 8.43
C LEU A 41 -11.45 -9.78 7.97
N LEU A 42 -10.83 -8.84 7.25
CA LEU A 42 -9.44 -8.96 6.79
C LEU A 42 -8.45 -8.93 7.97
N GLU A 43 -8.62 -7.99 8.90
CA GLU A 43 -7.81 -7.93 10.13
C GLU A 43 -8.14 -9.07 11.09
N ALA A 44 -9.40 -9.49 11.18
CA ALA A 44 -9.79 -10.65 11.98
C ALA A 44 -9.14 -11.95 11.48
N ALA A 45 -9.12 -12.16 10.16
CA ALA A 45 -8.41 -13.29 9.56
C ALA A 45 -6.90 -13.20 9.82
N ARG A 46 -6.31 -12.00 9.73
CA ARG A 46 -4.88 -11.78 10.02
C ARG A 46 -4.52 -12.16 11.46
N ALA A 47 -5.39 -11.90 12.43
CA ALA A 47 -5.16 -12.22 13.84
C ALA A 47 -4.91 -13.73 14.09
N ILE A 48 -5.44 -14.60 13.24
CA ILE A 48 -5.23 -16.05 13.28
C ILE A 48 -4.24 -16.56 12.23
N GLY A 49 -3.53 -15.65 11.55
CA GLY A 49 -2.54 -15.98 10.52
C GLY A 49 -3.13 -16.32 9.14
N VAL A 50 -4.42 -16.09 8.92
CA VAL A 50 -5.06 -16.26 7.60
C VAL A 50 -4.85 -14.99 6.79
N GLN A 51 -4.13 -15.09 5.68
CA GLN A 51 -3.89 -13.97 4.76
C GLN A 51 -4.97 -13.95 3.67
N ILE A 52 -5.71 -12.85 3.60
CA ILE A 52 -6.67 -12.58 2.52
C ILE A 52 -6.02 -11.62 1.51
N PRO A 53 -5.96 -11.97 0.21
CA PRO A 53 -5.31 -11.13 -0.79
C PRO A 53 -6.05 -9.81 -0.98
N HIS A 54 -5.31 -8.70 -1.12
CA HIS A 54 -5.89 -7.37 -1.23
C HIS A 54 -4.96 -6.36 -1.90
N TYR A 55 -5.54 -5.42 -2.67
CA TYR A 55 -4.80 -4.33 -3.33
C TYR A 55 -5.13 -2.93 -2.84
N CYS A 56 -6.39 -2.60 -2.53
CA CYS A 56 -6.75 -1.25 -2.11
C CYS A 56 -6.63 -1.05 -0.59
N TYR A 57 -6.87 -2.10 0.19
CA TYR A 57 -6.82 -2.03 1.65
C TYR A 57 -5.41 -1.70 2.14
N HIS A 58 -5.32 -0.82 3.13
CA HIS A 58 -4.11 -0.52 3.89
C HIS A 58 -4.53 -0.13 5.31
N PRO A 59 -3.94 -0.67 6.38
CA PRO A 59 -4.42 -0.46 7.76
C PRO A 59 -4.48 1.01 8.21
N ARG A 60 -3.64 1.86 7.60
CA ARG A 60 -3.54 3.30 7.90
C ARG A 60 -4.28 4.22 6.91
N LEU A 61 -5.12 3.69 6.02
CA LEU A 61 -5.91 4.46 5.05
C LEU A 61 -7.40 4.13 5.18
N SER A 62 -8.27 5.02 4.72
CA SER A 62 -9.71 4.76 4.65
C SER A 62 -10.07 3.55 3.79
N ILE A 63 -11.16 2.85 4.09
CA ILE A 63 -11.57 1.64 3.36
C ILE A 63 -12.43 2.01 2.15
N THR A 64 -12.12 1.46 0.97
CA THR A 64 -12.88 1.72 -0.28
C THR A 64 -13.52 0.49 -0.91
N ALA A 65 -12.95 -0.69 -0.67
CA ALA A 65 -13.35 -1.96 -1.31
C ALA A 65 -13.38 -1.93 -2.86
N SER A 66 -12.61 -1.05 -3.52
CA SER A 66 -12.66 -0.90 -4.98
C SER A 66 -12.08 -2.10 -5.74
N CYS A 67 -11.00 -2.72 -5.24
CA CYS A 67 -10.28 -3.76 -5.98
C CYS A 67 -10.93 -5.14 -5.99
N ARG A 68 -11.89 -5.41 -5.09
CA ARG A 68 -12.58 -6.71 -4.92
C ARG A 68 -11.72 -7.97 -4.74
N MET A 69 -10.39 -7.87 -4.61
CA MET A 69 -9.53 -9.04 -4.39
C MET A 69 -9.78 -9.78 -3.06
N CYS A 70 -10.27 -9.06 -2.04
CA CYS A 70 -10.52 -9.60 -0.70
C CYS A 70 -11.94 -10.18 -0.50
N LEU A 71 -12.60 -10.64 -1.57
CA LEU A 71 -13.92 -11.24 -1.45
C LEU A 71 -13.85 -12.55 -0.65
N VAL A 72 -14.74 -12.71 0.32
CA VAL A 72 -14.90 -13.91 1.16
C VAL A 72 -16.36 -14.31 1.22
N GLU A 73 -16.65 -15.58 1.52
CA GLU A 73 -18.02 -16.00 1.85
C GLU A 73 -18.30 -15.75 3.32
N ALA A 74 -19.46 -15.19 3.61
CA ALA A 74 -19.93 -14.89 4.95
C ALA A 74 -21.34 -15.46 5.12
N SER A 75 -21.62 -16.12 6.25
CA SER A 75 -22.89 -16.83 6.48
C SER A 75 -24.15 -15.96 6.43
N ASN A 76 -24.00 -14.64 6.55
CA ASN A 76 -25.10 -13.68 6.51
C ASN A 76 -25.31 -13.03 5.13
N SER A 77 -24.59 -13.46 4.09
CA SER A 77 -24.71 -12.92 2.73
C SER A 77 -24.74 -14.04 1.69
N PRO A 78 -25.69 -14.02 0.74
CA PRO A 78 -25.73 -15.01 -0.34
C PRO A 78 -24.66 -14.78 -1.41
N LYS A 79 -23.94 -13.65 -1.36
CA LYS A 79 -22.88 -13.29 -2.32
C LYS A 79 -21.58 -13.06 -1.57
N PRO A 80 -20.41 -13.32 -2.19
CA PRO A 80 -19.12 -12.97 -1.61
C PRO A 80 -19.08 -11.48 -1.25
N VAL A 81 -18.58 -11.19 -0.05
CA VAL A 81 -18.50 -9.84 0.52
C VAL A 81 -17.05 -9.39 0.64
N PRO A 82 -16.76 -8.08 0.47
CA PRO A 82 -15.41 -7.57 0.63
C PRO A 82 -14.96 -7.63 2.10
N ALA A 83 -14.00 -8.48 2.43
CA ALA A 83 -13.50 -8.67 3.80
C ALA A 83 -12.95 -7.38 4.42
N CYS A 84 -12.39 -6.47 3.61
CA CYS A 84 -11.84 -5.21 4.11
C CYS A 84 -12.90 -4.22 4.64
N GLN A 85 -14.17 -4.36 4.21
CA GLN A 85 -15.26 -3.45 4.58
C GLN A 85 -16.26 -4.09 5.54
N MET A 86 -16.46 -5.41 5.43
CA MET A 86 -17.39 -6.13 6.29
C MET A 86 -16.86 -6.15 7.74
N PRO A 87 -17.62 -5.62 8.72
CA PRO A 87 -17.23 -5.73 10.13
C PRO A 87 -17.45 -7.16 10.64
N ALA A 88 -16.59 -7.61 11.55
CA ALA A 88 -16.80 -8.81 12.33
C ALA A 88 -18.03 -8.65 13.24
N THR A 89 -18.91 -9.65 13.21
CA THR A 89 -20.13 -9.72 14.03
C THR A 89 -20.19 -11.06 14.75
N GLU A 90 -20.94 -11.11 15.85
CA GLU A 90 -21.11 -12.33 16.64
C GLU A 90 -21.66 -13.50 15.81
N CYS A 91 -21.13 -14.70 16.04
CA CYS A 91 -21.53 -15.94 15.37
C CYS A 91 -21.41 -15.93 13.84
N LEU A 92 -20.66 -14.98 13.26
CA LEU A 92 -20.41 -14.95 11.83
C LEU A 92 -19.50 -16.11 11.44
N VAL A 93 -19.86 -16.84 10.38
CA VAL A 93 -19.00 -17.88 9.80
C VAL A 93 -18.47 -17.38 8.47
N VAL A 94 -17.15 -17.36 8.32
CA VAL A 94 -16.44 -16.85 7.14
C VAL A 94 -15.61 -17.96 6.54
N GLN A 95 -15.70 -18.12 5.22
CA GLN A 95 -14.89 -19.05 4.46
C GLN A 95 -14.03 -18.25 3.48
N THR A 96 -12.71 -18.42 3.55
CA THR A 96 -11.74 -17.66 2.75
C THR A 96 -11.15 -18.49 1.59
N ARG A 97 -11.41 -19.80 1.56
CA ARG A 97 -10.80 -20.76 0.63
C ARG A 97 -11.79 -21.62 -0.15
N SER A 98 -13.08 -21.31 -0.07
CA SER A 98 -14.12 -22.04 -0.80
C SER A 98 -13.94 -21.92 -2.33
N ALA A 99 -14.65 -22.77 -3.07
CA ALA A 99 -14.62 -22.73 -4.54
C ALA A 99 -15.10 -21.37 -5.09
N ILE A 100 -16.13 -20.79 -4.47
CA ILE A 100 -16.69 -19.49 -4.87
C ILE A 100 -15.67 -18.37 -4.63
N VAL A 101 -14.95 -18.39 -3.50
CA VAL A 101 -13.92 -17.38 -3.22
C VAL A 101 -12.75 -17.48 -4.19
N LYS A 102 -12.27 -18.69 -4.47
CA LYS A 102 -11.19 -18.90 -5.45
C LYS A 102 -11.58 -18.42 -6.84
N GLU A 103 -12.81 -18.70 -7.27
CA GLU A 103 -13.31 -18.21 -8.56
C GLU A 103 -13.44 -16.69 -8.58
N ALA A 104 -13.90 -16.06 -7.49
CA ALA A 104 -13.98 -14.61 -7.39
C ALA A 104 -12.59 -13.93 -7.44
N GLN A 105 -11.56 -14.54 -6.84
CA GLN A 105 -10.18 -14.08 -6.91
C GLN A 105 -9.63 -14.17 -8.34
N ARG A 106 -9.85 -15.31 -9.01
CA ARG A 106 -9.45 -15.53 -10.42
C ARG A 106 -10.10 -14.52 -11.35
N ALA A 107 -11.43 -14.36 -11.26
CA ALA A 107 -12.17 -13.39 -12.05
C ALA A 107 -11.67 -11.94 -11.79
N THR A 108 -11.40 -11.60 -10.53
CA THR A 108 -10.84 -10.28 -10.18
C THR A 108 -9.49 -10.06 -10.85
N LEU A 109 -8.57 -11.03 -10.78
CA LEU A 109 -7.25 -10.94 -11.42
C LEU A 109 -7.36 -10.81 -12.93
N GLU A 110 -8.27 -11.56 -13.56
CA GLU A 110 -8.52 -11.44 -15.00
C GLU A 110 -9.00 -10.03 -15.39
N PHE A 111 -9.92 -9.43 -14.62
CA PHE A 111 -10.34 -8.04 -14.85
C PHE A 111 -9.22 -7.01 -14.62
N LEU A 112 -8.39 -7.22 -13.60
CA LEU A 112 -7.24 -6.34 -13.35
C LEU A 112 -6.20 -6.44 -14.47
N LEU A 113 -6.00 -7.64 -15.01
CA LEU A 113 -5.06 -7.91 -16.11
C LEU A 113 -5.63 -7.59 -17.49
N LEU A 114 -6.94 -7.32 -17.60
CA LEU A 114 -7.63 -7.01 -18.84
C LEU A 114 -6.89 -5.92 -19.64
N ASN A 115 -6.70 -4.75 -19.02
CA ASN A 115 -5.98 -3.62 -19.64
C ASN A 115 -4.55 -3.43 -19.12
N HIS A 116 -4.08 -4.26 -18.17
CA HIS A 116 -2.71 -4.17 -17.68
C HIS A 116 -1.71 -4.61 -18.77
N PRO A 117 -0.64 -3.85 -19.03
CA PRO A 117 0.32 -4.14 -20.09
C PRO A 117 1.24 -5.31 -19.71
N VAL A 118 1.82 -5.98 -20.72
CA VAL A 118 2.83 -7.04 -20.53
C VAL A 118 4.21 -6.39 -20.36
N ASP A 119 4.33 -5.53 -19.35
CA ASP A 119 5.52 -4.72 -19.09
C ASP A 119 6.46 -5.38 -18.05
N CYS A 120 6.16 -6.58 -17.55
CA CYS A 120 6.87 -7.18 -16.40
C CYS A 120 8.39 -7.26 -16.57
N ALA A 121 8.90 -7.48 -17.78
CA ALA A 121 10.34 -7.55 -18.04
C ALA A 121 11.05 -6.19 -17.88
N VAL A 122 10.33 -5.09 -18.16
CA VAL A 122 10.88 -3.73 -18.08
C VAL A 122 10.48 -3.03 -16.78
N CYS A 123 9.36 -3.42 -16.17
CA CYS A 123 8.80 -2.84 -14.96
C CYS A 123 9.80 -2.88 -13.79
N ASP A 124 9.94 -1.75 -13.07
CA ASP A 124 10.84 -1.62 -11.94
C ASP A 124 10.39 -2.45 -10.72
N GLN A 125 9.06 -2.55 -10.54
CA GLN A 125 8.44 -3.33 -9.46
C GLN A 125 8.56 -4.85 -9.66
N ALA A 126 9.14 -5.33 -10.77
CA ALA A 126 9.28 -6.76 -11.01
C ALA A 126 10.12 -7.44 -9.90
N GLY A 127 9.58 -8.49 -9.29
CA GLY A 127 10.16 -9.15 -8.12
C GLY A 127 9.65 -8.63 -6.76
N GLU A 128 8.93 -7.50 -6.74
CA GLU A 128 8.24 -6.97 -5.54
C GLU A 128 6.82 -6.48 -5.87
N CYS A 129 6.20 -7.08 -6.89
CA CYS A 129 4.89 -6.70 -7.41
C CYS A 129 3.80 -7.64 -6.90
N LYS A 130 2.90 -7.13 -6.04
CA LYS A 130 1.80 -7.94 -5.50
C LYS A 130 0.86 -8.48 -6.57
N LEU A 131 0.71 -7.77 -7.70
CA LEU A 131 -0.11 -8.24 -8.81
C LEU A 131 0.48 -9.47 -9.48
N GLN A 132 1.81 -9.52 -9.58
CA GLN A 132 2.52 -10.69 -10.11
C GLN A 132 2.40 -11.86 -9.12
N ASP A 133 2.64 -11.61 -7.83
CA ASP A 133 2.61 -12.64 -6.79
C ASP A 133 1.21 -13.28 -6.70
N TYR A 134 0.16 -12.47 -6.60
CA TYR A 134 -1.21 -12.98 -6.51
C TYR A 134 -1.69 -13.64 -7.81
N TYR A 135 -1.22 -13.20 -8.98
CA TYR A 135 -1.50 -13.91 -10.22
C TYR A 135 -0.93 -15.33 -10.17
N GLN A 136 0.33 -15.49 -9.74
CA GLN A 136 0.95 -16.80 -9.61
C GLN A 136 0.31 -17.67 -8.53
N GLU A 137 -0.14 -17.07 -7.43
CA GLU A 137 -0.73 -17.80 -6.30
C GLU A 137 -2.19 -18.24 -6.57
N HIS A 138 -3.00 -17.40 -7.21
CA HIS A 138 -4.46 -17.59 -7.24
C HIS A 138 -5.04 -17.87 -8.63
N ASP A 139 -4.41 -17.43 -9.71
CA ASP A 139 -4.93 -17.63 -11.07
C ASP A 139 -4.07 -18.59 -11.90
N ALA A 140 -2.81 -18.22 -12.18
CA ALA A 140 -1.80 -18.99 -12.90
C ALA A 140 -2.27 -19.61 -14.24
N GLN A 141 -3.16 -18.93 -14.95
CA GLN A 141 -3.84 -19.47 -16.14
C GLN A 141 -3.65 -18.58 -17.37
N PRO A 142 -3.67 -19.17 -18.57
CA PRO A 142 -3.49 -18.40 -19.79
C PRO A 142 -4.62 -17.37 -19.97
N SER A 143 -4.24 -16.19 -20.46
CA SER A 143 -5.19 -15.12 -20.75
C SER A 143 -6.21 -15.57 -21.81
N ARG A 144 -7.50 -15.34 -21.53
CA ARG A 144 -8.59 -15.54 -22.49
C ARG A 144 -8.88 -14.30 -23.33
N LEU A 145 -8.24 -13.17 -23.01
CA LEU A 145 -8.44 -11.92 -23.71
C LEU A 145 -7.94 -12.01 -25.16
N ALA A 146 -8.85 -11.78 -26.10
CA ALA A 146 -8.53 -11.54 -27.50
C ALA A 146 -8.73 -10.05 -27.81
N GLY A 147 -7.68 -9.37 -28.25
CA GLY A 147 -7.76 -7.98 -28.72
C GLY A 147 -6.76 -7.02 -28.09
N PRO A 148 -6.72 -5.77 -28.58
CA PRO A 148 -5.82 -4.74 -28.07
C PRO A 148 -6.24 -4.27 -26.68
N LYS A 149 -5.26 -3.95 -25.84
CA LYS A 149 -5.45 -3.31 -24.53
C LYS A 149 -5.61 -1.80 -24.71
N ILE A 150 -6.34 -1.16 -23.79
CA ILE A 150 -6.43 0.30 -23.76
C ILE A 150 -5.06 0.89 -23.41
N GLN A 151 -4.56 1.74 -24.28
CA GLN A 151 -3.31 2.47 -24.06
C GLN A 151 -3.53 3.74 -23.25
N LYS A 152 -2.57 4.07 -22.39
CA LYS A 152 -2.55 5.28 -21.54
C LYS A 152 -1.13 5.84 -21.51
N GLU A 153 -0.96 6.99 -20.88
CA GLU A 153 0.35 7.64 -20.83
C GLU A 153 1.37 6.79 -20.05
N LYS A 154 2.57 6.65 -20.63
CA LYS A 154 3.72 6.02 -19.98
C LYS A 154 4.74 7.08 -19.59
N ARG A 155 5.47 6.85 -18.50
CA ARG A 155 6.55 7.73 -18.03
C ARG A 155 6.11 9.20 -17.86
N ARG A 156 4.93 9.42 -17.29
CA ARG A 156 4.49 10.76 -16.89
C ARG A 156 5.22 11.17 -15.62
N VAL A 157 6.02 12.23 -15.69
CA VAL A 157 6.71 12.77 -14.50
C VAL A 157 5.71 13.58 -13.70
N LEU A 158 5.30 13.07 -12.53
CA LEU A 158 4.31 13.76 -11.69
C LEU A 158 4.95 14.87 -10.85
N GLY A 159 6.23 14.72 -10.54
CA GLY A 159 6.99 15.64 -9.69
C GLY A 159 8.45 15.21 -9.60
N PRO A 160 9.23 15.75 -8.65
CA PRO A 160 10.67 15.52 -8.58
C PRO A 160 11.04 14.05 -8.33
N LEU A 161 10.21 13.32 -7.57
CA LEU A 161 10.55 11.96 -7.11
C LEU A 161 9.73 10.84 -7.73
N VAL A 162 8.59 11.15 -8.34
CA VAL A 162 7.60 10.13 -8.70
C VAL A 162 7.29 10.20 -10.19
N THR A 163 7.53 9.08 -10.87
CA THR A 163 7.13 8.86 -12.26
C THR A 163 5.98 7.85 -12.31
N LEU A 164 4.94 8.18 -13.08
CA LEU A 164 3.74 7.39 -13.28
C LEU A 164 3.72 6.72 -14.66
N ASP A 165 3.51 5.41 -14.70
CA ASP A 165 3.01 4.69 -15.87
C ASP A 165 1.53 4.38 -15.66
N GLN A 166 0.65 5.14 -16.33
CA GLN A 166 -0.80 5.03 -16.13
C GLN A 166 -1.35 3.66 -16.55
N GLU A 167 -0.76 3.03 -17.57
CA GLU A 167 -1.18 1.70 -18.05
C GLU A 167 -1.00 0.61 -17.00
N ARG A 168 -0.01 0.74 -16.12
CA ARG A 168 0.26 -0.26 -15.06
C ARG A 168 -0.66 -0.07 -13.86
N CYS A 169 -1.39 1.04 -13.77
CA CYS A 169 -2.24 1.36 -12.63
C CYS A 169 -3.51 0.51 -12.62
N ILE A 170 -3.78 -0.15 -11.49
CA ILE A 170 -5.00 -0.93 -11.25
C ILE A 170 -6.10 -0.14 -10.52
N LEU A 171 -6.00 1.19 -10.46
CA LEU A 171 -7.00 2.10 -9.86
C LEU A 171 -7.39 1.72 -8.41
N CYS A 172 -6.44 1.23 -7.61
CA CYS A 172 -6.68 0.88 -6.20
C CYS A 172 -6.86 2.10 -5.26
N THR A 173 -6.62 3.32 -5.79
CA THR A 173 -6.74 4.62 -5.13
C THR A 173 -5.97 4.79 -3.82
N ARG A 174 -4.96 3.95 -3.54
CA ARG A 174 -4.11 4.08 -2.33
C ARG A 174 -3.36 5.40 -2.30
N CYS A 175 -2.71 5.78 -3.40
CA CYS A 175 -1.94 7.02 -3.50
C CYS A 175 -2.83 8.27 -3.33
N VAL A 176 -3.99 8.31 -4.00
CA VAL A 176 -4.97 9.42 -3.86
C VAL A 176 -5.43 9.57 -2.42
N ARG A 177 -5.80 8.47 -1.76
CA ARG A 177 -6.20 8.49 -0.33
C ARG A 177 -5.06 8.91 0.58
N PHE A 178 -3.85 8.38 0.36
CA PHE A 178 -2.69 8.74 1.15
C PHE A 178 -2.39 10.24 1.08
N MET A 179 -2.37 10.80 -0.13
CA MET A 179 -2.11 12.23 -0.33
C MET A 179 -3.17 13.10 0.37
N ARG A 180 -4.44 12.69 0.32
CA ARG A 180 -5.54 13.41 0.97
C ARG A 180 -5.59 13.25 2.49
N GLU A 181 -5.36 12.03 3.00
CA GLU A 181 -5.67 11.65 4.40
C GLU A 181 -4.43 11.69 5.31
N VAL A 182 -3.26 11.37 4.76
CA VAL A 182 -2.01 11.26 5.55
C VAL A 182 -1.09 12.43 5.26
N ALA A 183 -0.80 12.73 3.98
CA ALA A 183 0.02 13.88 3.63
C ALA A 183 -0.72 15.20 3.85
N GLY A 184 -2.06 15.21 3.78
CA GLY A 184 -2.88 16.41 3.91
C GLY A 184 -2.82 17.34 2.69
N GLU A 185 -2.25 16.85 1.58
CA GLU A 185 -2.00 17.58 0.34
C GLU A 185 -2.60 16.80 -0.84
N PRO A 186 -3.89 17.01 -1.19
CA PRO A 186 -4.60 16.21 -2.19
C PRO A 186 -4.17 16.54 -3.64
N GLN A 187 -2.91 16.28 -3.98
CA GLN A 187 -2.30 16.57 -5.28
C GLN A 187 -2.64 15.53 -6.36
N LEU A 188 -3.06 14.32 -5.94
CA LEU A 188 -3.48 13.24 -6.83
C LEU A 188 -4.99 13.10 -6.88
N GLY A 189 -5.53 12.86 -8.08
CA GLY A 189 -6.93 12.60 -8.34
C GLY A 189 -7.15 11.43 -9.29
N VAL A 190 -8.41 11.03 -9.45
CA VAL A 190 -8.85 10.10 -10.51
C VAL A 190 -9.59 10.95 -11.54
N PHE A 191 -9.15 10.89 -12.79
CA PHE A 191 -9.73 11.63 -13.91
C PHE A 191 -10.28 10.65 -14.94
N GLY A 192 -11.31 11.08 -15.69
CA GLY A 192 -12.01 10.24 -16.65
C GLY A 192 -13.14 9.41 -16.03
N ARG A 193 -13.62 8.41 -16.77
CA ARG A 193 -14.71 7.50 -16.32
C ARG A 193 -14.56 6.11 -16.93
N GLY A 194 -14.87 5.08 -16.15
CA GLY A 194 -14.85 3.68 -16.60
C GLY A 194 -13.44 3.23 -16.97
N SER A 195 -13.29 2.48 -18.06
CA SER A 195 -11.99 1.93 -18.45
C SER A 195 -10.91 2.98 -18.80
N HIS A 196 -11.34 4.22 -19.09
CA HIS A 196 -10.47 5.36 -19.37
C HIS A 196 -10.09 6.16 -18.12
N GLU A 197 -10.46 5.71 -16.92
CA GLU A 197 -10.00 6.34 -15.67
C GLU A 197 -8.49 6.28 -15.54
N ALA A 198 -7.88 7.39 -15.16
CA ALA A 198 -6.46 7.49 -14.90
C ALA A 198 -6.22 8.23 -13.59
N ILE A 199 -5.23 7.78 -12.83
CA ILE A 199 -4.70 8.58 -11.73
C ILE A 199 -3.81 9.64 -12.33
N ASP A 200 -3.97 10.88 -11.89
CA ASP A 200 -3.07 11.93 -12.30
C ASP A 200 -3.00 13.08 -11.30
N THR A 201 -2.15 14.07 -11.60
CA THR A 201 -2.18 15.38 -10.95
C THR A 201 -3.08 16.36 -11.73
N PHE A 202 -3.59 17.39 -11.04
CA PHE A 202 -4.26 18.50 -11.74
C PHE A 202 -3.22 19.27 -12.59
N PRO A 203 -3.59 19.83 -13.76
CA PRO A 203 -2.69 20.68 -14.53
C PRO A 203 -2.04 21.77 -13.66
N ASP A 204 -0.74 21.99 -13.86
CA ASP A 204 0.08 22.97 -13.13
C ASP A 204 0.24 22.72 -11.62
N LYS A 205 -0.15 21.54 -11.11
CA LYS A 205 0.06 21.13 -9.72
C LYS A 205 0.88 19.83 -9.67
N PRO A 206 2.22 19.91 -9.61
CA PRO A 206 3.04 18.71 -9.49
C PRO A 206 2.83 18.01 -8.15
N LEU A 207 3.23 16.74 -8.08
CA LEU A 207 3.32 15.97 -6.85
C LEU A 207 4.67 16.28 -6.17
N ASP A 208 4.70 17.37 -5.41
CA ASP A 208 5.91 17.93 -4.77
C ASP A 208 5.86 17.95 -3.23
N SER A 209 4.83 17.38 -2.61
CA SER A 209 4.77 17.17 -1.16
C SER A 209 5.99 16.42 -0.64
N ASN A 210 6.43 16.75 0.59
CA ASN A 210 7.52 16.06 1.30
C ASN A 210 7.17 14.61 1.71
N TYR A 211 5.99 14.10 1.38
CA TYR A 211 5.59 12.71 1.59
C TYR A 211 5.25 11.97 0.28
N ALA A 212 5.47 12.61 -0.87
CA ALA A 212 5.15 12.06 -2.19
C ALA A 212 5.80 10.69 -2.45
N GLY A 213 7.05 10.47 -1.99
CA GLY A 213 7.76 9.21 -2.18
C GLY A 213 7.08 7.99 -1.54
N ASN A 214 6.25 8.18 -0.50
CA ASN A 214 5.49 7.06 0.09
C ASN A 214 4.43 6.51 -0.86
N THR A 215 4.01 7.30 -1.87
CA THR A 215 3.08 6.81 -2.89
C THR A 215 3.67 5.70 -3.74
N VAL A 216 5.01 5.65 -3.87
CA VAL A 216 5.76 4.56 -4.52
C VAL A 216 5.67 3.29 -3.67
N ASP A 217 6.02 3.38 -2.38
CA ASP A 217 5.97 2.22 -1.46
C ASP A 217 4.55 1.65 -1.30
N LEU A 218 3.54 2.52 -1.37
CA LEU A 218 2.13 2.15 -1.25
C LEU A 218 1.57 1.44 -2.47
N CYS A 219 2.14 1.71 -3.65
CA CYS A 219 1.61 1.23 -4.91
C CYS A 219 1.83 -0.29 -4.99
N PRO A 220 0.77 -1.11 -5.09
CA PRO A 220 0.93 -2.56 -5.14
C PRO A 220 1.46 -3.07 -6.49
N VAL A 221 1.64 -2.16 -7.45
CA VAL A 221 2.02 -2.40 -8.84
C VAL A 221 3.05 -1.36 -9.24
N GLY A 222 3.80 -1.60 -10.31
CA GLY A 222 4.82 -0.66 -10.80
C GLY A 222 4.28 0.54 -11.57
N ALA A 223 3.15 1.10 -11.14
CA ALA A 223 2.57 2.30 -11.75
C ALA A 223 3.25 3.57 -11.24
N LEU A 224 3.39 3.72 -9.91
CA LEU A 224 4.14 4.81 -9.31
C LEU A 224 5.50 4.28 -8.92
N THR A 225 6.56 4.85 -9.51
CA THR A 225 7.94 4.42 -9.29
C THR A 225 8.79 5.62 -8.93
N ASN A 226 9.86 5.39 -8.17
CA ASN A 226 10.80 6.46 -7.82
C ASN A 226 11.64 6.80 -9.06
N SER A 227 11.59 8.06 -9.49
CA SER A 227 12.29 8.55 -10.69
C SER A 227 13.81 8.31 -10.64
N ASP A 228 14.41 8.34 -9.46
CA ASP A 228 15.85 8.15 -9.27
C ASP A 228 16.26 6.68 -9.33
N PHE A 229 15.47 5.80 -8.69
CA PHE A 229 15.78 4.38 -8.56
C PHE A 229 15.38 3.58 -9.80
N ARG A 230 14.35 4.04 -10.51
CA ARG A 230 13.77 3.34 -11.66
C ARG A 230 14.85 2.90 -12.65
N PHE A 231 14.93 1.59 -12.88
CA PHE A 231 15.86 0.94 -13.81
C PHE A 231 17.35 0.94 -13.42
N THR A 232 17.70 1.35 -12.19
CA THR A 232 19.09 1.29 -11.69
C THR A 232 19.47 -0.10 -11.19
N ALA A 233 18.54 -0.80 -10.54
CA ALA A 233 18.71 -2.17 -10.07
C ALA A 233 17.36 -2.91 -10.08
N ARG A 234 17.38 -4.23 -9.92
CA ARG A 234 16.17 -5.04 -9.70
C ARG A 234 16.03 -5.39 -8.23
N ALA A 235 14.79 -5.41 -7.74
CA ALA A 235 14.49 -5.67 -6.33
C ALA A 235 15.11 -6.98 -5.81
N PHE A 236 15.13 -8.04 -6.63
CA PHE A 236 15.69 -9.34 -6.27
C PHE A 236 17.23 -9.39 -6.19
N PHE A 237 17.95 -8.36 -6.64
CA PHE A 237 19.40 -8.24 -6.40
C PHE A 237 19.71 -7.50 -5.10
N LEU A 238 18.77 -6.71 -4.57
CA LEU A 238 19.02 -5.86 -3.42
C LEU A 238 18.89 -6.65 -2.12
N THR A 239 19.80 -6.38 -1.19
CA THR A 239 19.69 -6.83 0.20
C THR A 239 19.11 -5.70 1.04
N ALA A 240 18.00 -5.98 1.73
CA ALA A 240 17.33 -5.02 2.61
C ALA A 240 17.85 -5.16 4.05
N THR A 241 18.54 -4.14 4.55
CA THR A 241 19.08 -4.13 5.92
C THR A 241 18.27 -3.16 6.80
N PRO A 242 17.79 -3.58 8.00
CA PRO A 242 17.14 -2.65 8.92
C PRO A 242 18.11 -1.56 9.37
N SER A 243 17.72 -0.29 9.23
CA SER A 243 18.54 0.86 9.59
C SER A 243 17.69 2.01 10.15
N VAL A 244 18.33 3.14 10.42
CA VAL A 244 17.73 4.39 10.91
C VAL A 244 18.13 5.54 9.98
N CYS A 245 17.15 6.33 9.58
CA CYS A 245 17.36 7.49 8.72
C CYS A 245 18.08 8.62 9.48
N THR A 246 19.09 9.22 8.84
CA THR A 246 19.89 10.33 9.39
C THR A 246 19.49 11.70 8.82
N GLY A 247 18.47 11.77 7.95
CA GLY A 247 18.12 12.99 7.23
C GLY A 247 17.46 14.09 8.07
N CYS A 248 16.82 13.76 9.19
CA CYS A 248 16.27 14.75 10.12
C CYS A 248 16.21 14.18 11.55
N ALA A 249 15.87 15.04 12.53
CA ALA A 249 15.82 14.68 13.94
C ALA A 249 14.77 13.61 14.31
N ARG A 250 13.90 13.19 13.38
CA ARG A 250 12.87 12.17 13.65
C ARG A 250 13.44 10.76 13.80
N GLY A 251 14.58 10.45 13.15
CA GLY A 251 15.20 9.12 13.23
C GLY A 251 14.28 7.99 12.76
N CYS A 252 13.65 8.14 11.58
CA CYS A 252 12.70 7.15 11.04
C CYS A 252 13.36 5.77 10.89
N SER A 253 12.64 4.71 11.24
CA SER A 253 13.06 3.34 10.93
C SER A 253 12.94 3.09 9.44
N VAL A 254 14.02 2.60 8.81
CA VAL A 254 14.08 2.38 7.35
C VAL A 254 14.62 1.00 7.00
N TRP A 255 14.28 0.54 5.82
CA TRP A 255 15.01 -0.50 5.09
C TRP A 255 16.03 0.20 4.18
N LEU A 256 17.31 -0.13 4.39
CA LEU A 256 18.39 0.25 3.52
C LEU A 256 18.58 -0.85 2.49
N ASP A 257 18.18 -0.59 1.24
CA ASP A 257 18.36 -1.52 0.14
C ASP A 257 19.73 -1.25 -0.51
N HIS A 258 20.63 -2.23 -0.46
CA HIS A 258 21.99 -2.14 -1.00
C HIS A 258 22.37 -3.37 -1.82
N PHE A 259 23.34 -3.19 -2.70
CA PHE A 259 23.96 -4.26 -3.46
C PHE A 259 25.42 -3.92 -3.74
N ASN A 260 26.32 -4.91 -3.63
CA ASN A 260 27.77 -4.75 -3.80
C ASN A 260 28.40 -3.59 -2.98
N GLY A 261 27.88 -3.34 -1.78
CA GLY A 261 28.39 -2.27 -0.90
C GLY A 261 27.90 -0.86 -1.25
N GLU A 262 27.08 -0.71 -2.30
CA GLU A 262 26.44 0.55 -2.68
C GLU A 262 24.97 0.59 -2.26
N THR A 263 24.53 1.74 -1.75
CA THR A 263 23.15 1.95 -1.34
C THR A 263 22.33 2.49 -2.51
N TYR A 264 21.20 1.85 -2.82
CA TYR A 264 20.36 2.24 -3.95
C TYR A 264 19.13 3.04 -3.54
N ARG A 265 18.48 2.69 -2.43
CA ARG A 265 17.29 3.41 -1.94
C ARG A 265 17.04 3.17 -0.46
N TYR A 266 16.33 4.11 0.16
CA TYR A 266 15.69 3.93 1.45
C TYR A 266 14.18 3.72 1.28
N ARG A 267 13.64 2.72 1.99
CA ARG A 267 12.19 2.48 2.12
C ARG A 267 11.78 2.60 3.58
N PRO A 268 10.55 3.01 3.91
CA PRO A 268 10.10 3.07 5.28
C PRO A 268 9.97 1.66 5.86
N ARG A 269 10.39 1.50 7.12
CA ARG A 269 10.11 0.30 7.91
C ARG A 269 9.10 0.67 8.98
N GLU A 270 8.07 -0.16 9.16
CA GLU A 270 7.01 0.18 10.11
C GLU A 270 7.55 0.22 11.54
N ASN A 271 7.39 1.37 12.19
CA ASN A 271 7.64 1.56 13.61
C ASN A 271 6.53 2.43 14.19
N VAL A 272 5.59 1.79 14.92
CA VAL A 272 4.40 2.43 15.47
C VAL A 272 4.72 3.60 16.39
N ALA A 273 5.87 3.57 17.09
CA ALA A 273 6.27 4.61 18.03
C ALA A 273 6.89 5.85 17.36
N VAL A 274 7.43 5.73 16.14
CA VAL A 274 8.21 6.82 15.50
C VAL A 274 7.55 7.32 14.22
N ASN A 275 7.54 6.50 13.17
CA ASN A 275 7.18 6.94 11.82
C ASN A 275 5.97 6.19 11.24
N GLY A 276 5.39 5.25 11.99
CA GLY A 276 4.42 4.30 11.44
C GLY A 276 5.04 3.63 10.20
N PRO A 277 4.27 3.42 9.12
CA PRO A 277 4.79 2.87 7.86
C PRO A 277 5.32 3.94 6.89
N TRP A 278 5.50 5.20 7.31
CA TRP A 278 5.82 6.32 6.43
C TRP A 278 7.22 6.88 6.66
N MET A 279 7.74 7.64 5.71
CA MET A 279 8.95 8.46 5.89
C MET A 279 8.86 9.74 5.06
N CYS A 280 9.53 10.82 5.46
CA CYS A 280 9.62 12.02 4.63
C CYS A 280 10.61 11.81 3.47
N ASP A 281 10.43 12.61 2.43
CA ASP A 281 11.23 12.53 1.21
C ASP A 281 12.64 13.08 1.41
N VAL A 282 12.82 14.08 2.27
CA VAL A 282 14.17 14.50 2.74
C VAL A 282 14.95 13.32 3.31
N GLY A 283 14.31 12.53 4.18
CA GLY A 283 14.91 11.33 4.76
C GLY A 283 15.17 10.25 3.70
N ARG A 284 14.25 10.11 2.73
CA ARG A 284 14.36 9.13 1.64
C ARG A 284 15.56 9.41 0.74
N LEU A 285 15.91 10.67 0.53
CA LEU A 285 17.02 11.09 -0.32
C LEU A 285 18.35 11.25 0.44
N SER A 286 18.34 11.13 1.76
CA SER A 286 19.56 11.33 2.58
C SER A 286 20.70 10.36 2.28
N TYR A 287 20.43 9.23 1.59
CA TYR A 287 21.49 8.32 1.14
C TYR A 287 22.29 8.86 -0.05
N LYS A 288 21.73 9.77 -0.87
CA LYS A 288 22.37 10.22 -2.11
C LYS A 288 23.73 10.89 -1.87
N PRO A 289 23.89 11.87 -0.96
CA PRO A 289 25.20 12.46 -0.71
C PRO A 289 26.22 11.43 -0.18
N LEU A 290 25.76 10.44 0.59
CA LEU A 290 26.62 9.38 1.13
C LEU A 290 27.18 8.43 0.07
N VAL A 291 26.58 8.39 -1.12
CA VAL A 291 26.97 7.53 -2.23
C VAL A 291 27.71 8.33 -3.30
N HIS A 292 27.22 9.52 -3.64
CA HIS A 292 27.73 10.31 -4.77
C HIS A 292 28.85 11.29 -4.40
N ASP A 293 28.92 11.76 -3.15
CA ASP A 293 29.84 12.83 -2.71
C ASP A 293 30.95 12.29 -1.77
N ARG A 294 31.40 11.05 -1.98
CA ARG A 294 32.49 10.42 -1.21
C ARG A 294 33.87 10.86 -1.67
#